data_AF-A0A161XQT0-F1
#
_entry.id   AF-A0A161XQT0-F1
#
_cell.length_a   1.000
_cell.length_b   1.000
_cell.length_c   1.000
_cell.angle_alpha   90.00
_cell.angle_beta   90.00
_cell.angle_gamma   90.00
#
_symmetry.space_group_name_H-M   'P 1'
#
loop_
_entity.id
_entity.type
_entity.pdbx_description
1 polymer ?
#
loop_
_entity_poly.entity_id
_entity_poly.type
_entity_poly.pdbx_seq_one_letter_code
_entity_poly.pdbx_strand_id
1 'polypeptide(L)' 'MIAFIEEHRGVFGIEPICRLLPIAPSTYYENIAKRE' A
#
# COMPACT_ATOMS: atom_id res chain seq x y z
N MET A 1 5.88 -4.48 5.24
CA MET A 1 5.59 -3.59 4.09
C MET A 1 4.12 -3.21 4.02
N ILE A 2 3.18 -4.14 3.79
CA ILE A 2 1.73 -3.82 3.72
C ILE A 2 1.21 -3.13 5.01
N ALA A 3 1.66 -3.58 6.19
CA ALA A 3 1.26 -2.96 7.46
C ALA A 3 1.64 -1.47 7.57
N PHE A 4 2.78 -1.06 7.00
CA PHE A 4 3.20 0.34 6.97
C PHE A 4 2.27 1.18 6.09
N ILE A 5 1.90 0.64 4.92
CA ILE A 5 0.95 1.27 3.99
C ILE A 5 -0.42 1.39 4.66
N GLU A 6 -0.89 0.35 5.35
CA GLU A 6 -2.17 0.35 6.08
C GLU A 6 -2.25 1.42 7.17
N GLU A 7 -1.16 1.62 7.93
CA GLU A 7 -1.13 2.62 9.00
C GLU A 7 -1.14 4.06 8.46
N HIS A 8 -0.51 4.29 7.29
CA HIS A 8 -0.27 5.63 6.77
C HIS A 8 -1.24 6.05 5.66
N ARG A 9 -1.95 5.10 5.02
CA ARG A 9 -2.88 5.38 3.90
C ARG A 9 -4.02 6.32 4.27
N GLY A 10 -4.42 6.39 5.54
CA GLY A 10 -5.48 7.28 6.01
C GLY A 10 -5.08 8.77 6.00
N VAL A 11 -3.78 9.06 6.10
CA VAL A 11 -3.25 10.43 6.14
C VAL A 11 -2.70 10.83 4.78
N PHE A 12 -1.92 9.95 4.14
CA PHE A 12 -1.20 10.27 2.91
C PHE A 12 -1.87 9.71 1.66
N GLY A 13 -2.71 8.68 1.78
CA GLY A 13 -3.20 7.90 0.64
C GLY A 13 -2.19 6.87 0.16
N ILE A 14 -2.65 5.90 -0.64
CA ILE A 14 -1.85 4.76 -1.11
C ILE A 14 -0.79 5.19 -2.14
N GLU A 15 -1.19 6.01 -3.12
CA GLU A 15 -0.31 6.42 -4.24
C GLU A 15 1.03 7.04 -3.81
N PRO A 16 1.07 8.06 -2.93
CA PRO A 16 2.34 8.66 -2.53
C PRO A 16 3.22 7.71 -1.73
N ILE A 17 2.63 6.81 -0.93
CA ILE A 17 3.39 5.80 -0.18
C ILE A 17 3.99 4.76 -1.15
N CYS A 18 3.22 4.30 -2.13
CA CYS A 18 3.70 3.38 -3.17
C CYS A 18 4.86 3.99 -3.98
N ARG A 19 4.83 5.30 -4.26
CA ARG A 19 5.93 6.03 -4.90
C ARG A 19 7.20 6.06 -4.05
N LEU A 20 7.07 6.20 -2.73
CA LEU A 20 8.21 6.21 -1.80
C LEU A 20 8.83 4.82 -1.61
N LEU A 21 8.01 3.78 -1.67
CA LEU A 21 8.42 2.38 -1.48
C LEU A 21 8.81 1.65 -2.79
N PRO A 22 9.16 2.40 -3.84
CA PRO A 22 9.06 2.02 -5.26
C PRO A 22 8.25 0.74 -5.58
N ILE A 23 6.97 0.70 -5.19
CA ILE A 23 6.04 -0.38 -5.59
C ILE A 23 4.89 0.15 -6.43
N ALA A 24 4.30 -0.72 -7.24
CA ALA A 24 3.04 -0.41 -7.90
C ALA A 24 1.86 -0.49 -6.90
N PRO A 25 0.85 0.39 -7.01
CA PRO A 25 -0.38 0.28 -6.23
C PRO A 25 -1.09 -1.07 -6.41
N SER A 26 -1.00 -1.68 -7.60
CA SER A 26 -1.55 -3.02 -7.87
C SER A 26 -0.96 -4.07 -6.93
N THR A 27 0.34 -4.02 -6.65
CA THR A 27 1.00 -4.94 -5.71
C THR A 27 0.41 -4.85 -4.32
N TYR A 28 0.03 -3.64 -3.87
CA TYR A 28 -0.65 -3.47 -2.58
C TYR A 28 -2.03 -4.14 -2.61
N TYR A 29 -2.86 -3.87 -3.62
CA TYR A 29 -4.19 -4.47 -3.74
C TYR A 29 -4.15 -5.99 -3.91
N GLU A 30 -3.19 -6.54 -4.65
CA GLU A 30 -2.97 -7.99 -4.76
C GLU A 30 -2.65 -8.63 -3.40
N ASN A 31 -1.86 -7.94 -2.57
CA ASN A 31 -1.55 -8.41 -1.22
C ASN A 31 -2.76 -8.34 -0.28
N ILE A 32 -3.63 -7.33 -0.44
CA ILE A 32 -4.90 -7.26 0.29
C ILE A 32 -5.82 -8.39 -0.16
N ALA A 33 -5.95 -8.62 -1.47
CA ALA A 33 -6.80 -9.67 -2.03
C ALA A 33 -6.36 -11.11 -1.64
N LYS A 34 -5.07 -11.32 -1.33
CA LYS A 34 -4.55 -12.62 -0.83
C LYS A 34 -4.77 -12.83 0.68
N ARG A 35 -5.19 -11.80 1.41
CA ARG A 35 -5.42 -11.84 2.86
C ARG A 35 -6.89 -12.12 3.21
N GLU A 36 -7.78 -12.07 2.22
CA GLU A 36 -9.17 -12.55 2.29
C GLU A 36 -9.24 -14.01 1.83
#